data_AF-A0A5N7CBK6-F1
#
_entry.id   AF-A0A5N7CBK6-F1
#
_cell.length_a   1.000
_cell.length_b   1.000
_cell.length_c   1.000
_cell.angle_alpha   90.00
_cell.angle_beta   90.00
_cell.angle_gamma   90.00
#
_symmetry.space_group_name_H-M   'P 1'
#
loop_
_entity.id
_entity.type
_entity.pdbx_description
1 polymer ?
#
loop_
_entity_poly.entity_id
_entity_poly.type
_entity_poly.pdbx_seq_one_letter_code
_entity_poly.pdbx_strand_id
1 'polypeptide(L)' 'MSTRTVYTRDEVARHNYSLSFWIIIDQDVYDLSSFRAEHPGGEKILRKVGGKDATKEFWDSHSESILKRYQE' A
#
# COMPACT_ATOMS: atom_id res chain seq x y z
N MET A 1 -22.13 6.57 11.43
CA MET A 1 -21.82 6.63 9.98
C MET A 1 -20.30 6.70 9.87
N SER A 2 -19.64 5.66 9.34
CA SER A 2 -18.19 5.71 9.14
C SER A 2 -17.92 6.50 7.86
N THR A 3 -17.30 7.68 7.98
CA THR A 3 -16.92 8.49 6.83
C THR A 3 -15.75 7.83 6.12
N ARG A 4 -15.94 7.36 4.88
CA ARG A 4 -14.83 6.95 4.03
C ARG A 4 -14.02 8.19 3.65
N THR A 5 -12.75 8.22 4.03
CA THR A 5 -11.81 9.24 3.58
C THR A 5 -11.42 8.95 2.13
N VAL A 6 -11.47 9.96 1.28
CA VAL A 6 -11.06 9.89 -0.13
C VAL A 6 -9.74 10.63 -0.28
N TYR A 7 -8.81 10.03 -1.02
CA TYR A 7 -7.50 10.61 -1.31
C TYR A 7 -7.32 10.76 -2.82
N THR A 8 -6.65 11.84 -3.21
CA THR A 8 -6.13 12.02 -4.55
C THR A 8 -4.83 11.24 -4.75
N ARG A 9 -4.49 10.92 -6.00
CA ARG A 9 -3.21 10.27 -6.32
C ARG A 9 -2.01 11.13 -5.90
N ASP A 10 -2.12 12.46 -6.00
CA ASP A 10 -1.09 13.40 -5.54
C ASP A 10 -0.89 13.36 -4.02
N GLU A 11 -1.96 13.21 -3.25
CA GLU A 11 -1.84 13.02 -1.79
C GLU A 11 -1.10 11.72 -1.49
N VAL A 12 -1.52 10.60 -2.10
CA VAL A 12 -0.86 9.30 -1.91
C VAL A 12 0.62 9.36 -2.31
N ALA A 13 0.97 10.06 -3.40
CA ALA A 13 2.35 10.19 -3.87
C ALA A 13 3.30 10.86 -2.87
N ARG A 14 2.79 11.63 -1.91
CA ARG A 14 3.59 12.21 -0.82
C ARG A 14 4.02 11.17 0.22
N HIS A 15 3.29 10.06 0.32
CA HIS A 15 3.54 8.95 1.25
C HIS A 15 4.40 7.87 0.60
N ASN A 16 5.57 8.25 0.11
CA ASN A 16 6.37 7.40 -0.78
C ASN A 16 7.45 6.56 -0.10
N TYR A 17 7.88 6.88 1.13
CA TYR A 17 8.74 6.02 1.95
C TYR A 17 9.16 6.61 3.30
N SER A 18 9.62 7.86 3.30
CA SER A 18 10.57 8.34 4.32
C SER A 18 9.94 8.47 5.70
N LEU A 19 8.74 9.04 5.75
CA LEU A 19 7.99 9.30 6.99
C LEU A 19 6.69 8.48 7.05
N SER A 20 6.19 8.08 5.88
CA SER A 20 5.00 7.28 5.69
C SER A 20 5.11 6.57 4.36
N PHE A 21 4.43 5.44 4.24
CA PHE A 21 4.52 4.57 3.08
C PHE A 21 3.13 4.02 2.74
N TRP A 22 2.51 4.60 1.72
CA TRP A 22 1.20 4.21 1.25
C TRP A 22 1.27 3.64 -0.17
N ILE A 23 0.32 2.79 -0.51
CA ILE A 23 0.11 2.30 -1.87
C ILE A 23 -1.38 2.26 -2.19
N ILE A 24 -1.70 2.19 -3.48
CA ILE A 24 -3.06 1.94 -3.97
C ILE A 24 -3.14 0.51 -4.48
N ILE A 25 -4.17 -0.23 -4.05
CA ILE A 25 -4.54 -1.54 -4.59
C ILE A 25 -6.04 -1.49 -4.88
N ASP A 26 -6.44 -1.73 -6.13
CA ASP A 26 -7.85 -1.73 -6.57
C ASP A 26 -8.64 -0.48 -6.16
N GLN A 27 -7.97 0.68 -6.19
CA GLN A 27 -8.49 2.01 -5.82
C GLN A 27 -8.59 2.29 -4.31
N ASP A 28 -8.32 1.31 -3.45
CA ASP A 28 -8.20 1.51 -2.01
C ASP A 28 -6.78 1.92 -1.62
N VAL A 29 -6.67 2.82 -0.63
CA VAL A 29 -5.39 3.31 -0.11
C VAL A 29 -5.01 2.51 1.13
N TYR A 30 -3.81 1.94 1.11
CA TYR A 30 -3.26 1.15 2.20
C TYR A 30 -2.07 1.85 2.81
N ASP A 31 -2.11 2.08 4.13
CA ASP A 31 -0.95 2.53 4.90
C ASP A 31 -0.13 1.32 5.34
N LEU A 32 1.06 1.17 4.75
CA LEU A 32 1.99 0.08 5.04
C LEU A 32 3.21 0.60 5.83
N SER A 33 3.11 1.76 6.49
CA SER A 33 4.23 2.36 7.23
C SER A 33 4.79 1.45 8.31
N SER A 34 3.92 0.70 9.01
CA SER A 34 4.30 -0.29 10.02
C SER A 34 4.74 -1.62 9.39
N PHE A 35 4.14 -2.02 8.27
CA PHE A 35 4.38 -3.32 7.64
C PHE A 35 5.63 -3.38 6.76
N ARG A 36 6.17 -2.24 6.31
CA ARG A 36 7.27 -2.21 5.32
C ARG A 36 8.51 -3.06 5.67
N ALA A 37 8.84 -3.17 6.96
CA ALA A 37 9.97 -3.94 7.46
C ALA A 37 9.66 -5.44 7.60
N GLU A 38 8.39 -5.79 7.71
CA GLU A 38 7.88 -7.15 7.89
C GLU A 38 7.49 -7.80 6.56
N HIS A 39 7.44 -7.03 5.47
CA HIS A 39 7.10 -7.52 4.14
C HIS A 39 8.05 -8.66 3.71
N PRO A 40 7.55 -9.89 3.51
CA PRO A 40 8.40 -11.06 3.19
C PRO A 40 9.18 -10.93 1.87
N GLY A 41 8.65 -10.18 0.90
CA GLY A 41 9.37 -9.86 -0.36
C GLY A 41 10.47 -8.80 -0.20
N GLY A 42 10.61 -8.22 1.01
CA GLY A 42 11.60 -7.22 1.37
C GLY A 42 11.20 -5.78 1.06
N GLU A 43 11.81 -4.84 1.80
CA GLU A 43 11.65 -3.38 1.63
C GLU A 43 11.92 -2.90 0.19
N LYS A 44 12.92 -3.50 -0.48
CA LYS A 44 13.43 -2.99 -1.76
C LYS A 44 12.36 -2.99 -2.85
N ILE A 45 11.44 -3.96 -2.81
CA ILE A 45 10.35 -4.05 -3.77
C ILE A 45 9.31 -2.96 -3.45
N LEU A 46 8.97 -2.78 -2.17
CA LEU A 46 8.05 -1.75 -1.71
C LEU A 46 8.53 -0.33 -2.09
N ARG A 47 9.83 -0.03 -1.98
CA ARG A 47 10.39 1.27 -2.41
C ARG A 47 10.08 1.66 -3.85
N LYS A 48 9.85 0.69 -4.75
CA LYS A 48 9.55 0.99 -6.17
C LYS A 48 8.11 1.49 -6.37
N VAL A 49 7.21 1.03 -5.52
CA VAL A 49 5.75 1.25 -5.61
C VAL A 49 5.20 2.21 -4.56
N GLY A 50 6.03 2.68 -3.64
CA GLY A 50 5.63 3.66 -2.63
C GLY A 50 5.02 4.93 -3.23
N GLY A 51 3.86 5.30 -2.70
CA GLY A 51 3.06 6.43 -3.15
C GLY A 51 2.39 6.22 -4.51
N LYS A 52 2.29 4.98 -5.00
CA LYS A 52 1.75 4.66 -6.33
C LYS A 52 0.68 3.59 -6.28
N ASP A 53 0.05 3.41 -7.44
CA ASP A 53 -0.79 2.28 -7.75
C ASP A 53 0.09 1.04 -7.96
N ALA A 54 -0.06 0.09 -7.04
CA ALA A 54 0.69 -1.17 -6.99
C ALA A 54 -0.23 -2.36 -7.31
N THR A 55 -1.43 -2.12 -7.85
CA THR A 55 -2.45 -3.14 -8.10
C THR A 55 -1.89 -4.30 -8.91
N LYS A 56 -1.20 -3.99 -10.01
CA LYS A 56 -0.65 -5.01 -10.91
C LYS A 56 0.44 -5.83 -10.20
N GLU A 57 1.39 -5.16 -9.56
CA GLU A 57 2.50 -5.80 -8.85
C GLU A 57 2.01 -6.66 -7.69
N PHE A 58 0.96 -6.21 -7.00
CA PHE A 58 0.33 -6.98 -5.93
C PHE A 58 -0.26 -8.27 -6.47
N TRP A 59 -1.13 -8.20 -7.49
CA TRP A 59 -1.83 -9.36 -8.06
C TRP A 59 -0.92 -10.33 -8.80
N ASP A 60 0.22 -9.87 -9.34
CA ASP A 60 1.22 -10.73 -9.95
C ASP A 60 1.92 -11.64 -8.90
N SER A 61 1.92 -11.26 -7.62
CA SER A 61 2.68 -11.96 -6.55
C SER A 61 1.85 -12.42 -5.35
N HIS A 62 0.62 -11.93 -5.20
CA HIS A 62 -0.23 -12.15 -4.02
C HIS A 62 -1.68 -12.45 -4.42
N SER A 63 -2.40 -13.08 -3.51
CA SER A 63 -3.85 -13.31 -3.61
C SER A 63 -4.61 -12.46 -2.60
N GLU A 64 -5.93 -12.35 -2.79
CA GLU A 64 -6.82 -11.48 -1.99
C GLU A 64 -6.77 -11.82 -0.48
N SER A 65 -6.46 -13.06 -0.14
CA SER A 65 -6.35 -13.50 1.26
C SER A 65 -5.26 -12.75 2.03
N ILE A 66 -4.24 -12.21 1.36
CA ILE A 66 -3.21 -11.39 1.99
C ILE A 66 -3.79 -10.04 2.43
N LEU A 67 -4.65 -9.40 1.64
CA LEU A 67 -5.28 -8.13 2.03
C LEU A 67 -6.12 -8.32 3.30
N LYS A 68 -6.89 -9.40 3.37
CA LYS A 68 -7.75 -9.71 4.52
C LYS A 68 -6.95 -10.00 5.80
N ARG A 69 -5.78 -10.63 5.66
CA ARG A 69 -4.94 -11.02 6.80
C ARG A 69 -4.22 -9.85 7.47
N TYR A 70 -3.98 -8.76 6.75
CA TYR A 70 -3.23 -7.60 7.22
C TYR A 70 -4.08 -6.31 7.28
N GLN A 71 -5.40 -6.44 7.23
CA GLN A 71 -6.38 -5.36 7.40
C GLN A 71 -6.90 -5.20 8.84
N GLU A 72 -6.38 -5.99 9.80
CA GLU A 72 -6.74 -5.93 11.23
C GLU A 72 -5.80 -5.07 12.08
#